data_AF-A0A354BB40-F1
#
_entry.id   AF-A0A354BB40-F1
#
_cell.length_a   1.000
_cell.length_b   1.000
_cell.length_c   1.000
_cell.angle_alpha   90.00
_cell.angle_beta   90.00
_cell.angle_gamma   90.00
#
_symmetry.space_group_name_H-M   'P 1'
#
loop_
_entity.id
_entity.type
_entity.pdbx_description
1 polymer ?
#
loop_
_entity_poly.entity_id
_entity_poly.type
_entity_poly.pdbx_seq_one_letter_code
_entity_poly.pdbx_strand_id
1 'polypeptide(L)'
;HRVVKVGGPIELQFFAGDQDLTPLETDPMGGRRFTGWRPDFLRTVVEGAGFDIEALTIREGDQVGVIDITARRALTLPDIIGPGMRLLICGLNPSVYSAETLVGFGRPGNRFWPAALDAGIATVNREPRHALAHHGMGMTDLVKRATPRADELTTDEYRTGLARVEQLCAWLRPEAVCFVGLAGWRAAADRTATPGWQESDLGGAPVYVMPSTSGLNAHSSLADLTDHLRHAATGRQ
;
A
#
# COMPACT_ATOMS: atom_id res chain seq x y z
N HIS A 1 3.39 11.11 -8.30
CA HIS A 1 3.40 9.97 -9.24
C HIS A 1 3.01 10.40 -10.67
N ARG A 2 1.72 10.46 -11.05
CA ARG A 2 1.20 10.53 -12.44
C ARG A 2 1.84 11.55 -13.43
N VAL A 3 2.40 12.65 -12.94
CA VAL A 3 2.97 13.73 -13.77
C VAL A 3 4.48 13.61 -14.02
N VAL A 4 5.16 12.65 -13.37
CA VAL A 4 6.61 12.44 -13.46
C VAL A 4 6.88 11.17 -14.26
N LYS A 5 7.81 11.19 -15.21
CA LYS A 5 8.23 10.00 -15.96
C LYS A 5 9.06 9.08 -15.07
N VAL A 6 9.05 7.77 -15.31
CA VAL A 6 9.94 6.82 -14.62
C VAL A 6 11.41 7.25 -14.77
N GLY A 7 12.17 7.20 -13.68
CA GLY A 7 13.53 7.73 -13.56
C GLY A 7 13.64 9.24 -13.38
N GLY A 8 12.54 9.98 -13.55
CA GLY A 8 12.49 11.43 -13.37
C GLY A 8 12.72 11.85 -11.91
N PRO A 9 13.53 12.88 -11.65
CA PRO A 9 13.81 13.35 -10.29
C PRO A 9 12.63 14.16 -9.74
N ILE A 10 12.51 14.16 -8.41
CA ILE A 10 11.68 15.06 -7.64
C ILE A 10 12.45 15.53 -6.41
N GLU A 11 12.09 16.73 -5.95
CA GLU A 11 12.50 17.26 -4.67
C GLU A 11 11.24 17.54 -3.86
N LEU A 12 11.21 17.11 -2.61
CA LEU A 12 10.10 17.33 -1.69
C LEU A 12 10.62 17.95 -0.40
N GLN A 13 9.81 18.85 0.17
CA GLN A 13 10.08 19.46 1.45
C GLN A 13 8.90 19.25 2.39
N PHE A 14 9.19 18.81 3.60
CA PHE A 14 8.22 18.59 4.66
C PHE A 14 8.73 19.20 5.96
N PHE A 15 7.85 19.49 6.90
CA PHE A 15 8.26 19.85 8.24
C PHE A 15 8.47 18.59 9.09
N ALA A 16 9.52 18.56 9.88
CA ALA A 16 9.82 17.47 10.80
C ALA A 16 8.95 17.56 12.06
N GLY A 17 8.41 16.44 12.53
CA GLY A 17 7.62 16.39 13.76
C GLY A 17 6.53 15.32 13.71
N ASP A 18 5.68 15.27 14.73
CA ASP A 18 4.49 14.39 14.78
C ASP A 18 3.25 15.18 15.24
N GLN A 19 3.31 16.51 15.12
CA GLN A 19 2.30 17.45 15.57
C GLN A 19 1.71 18.24 14.40
N ASP A 20 0.46 18.67 14.57
CA ASP A 20 -0.05 19.78 13.78
C ASP A 20 0.65 21.07 14.20
N LEU A 21 1.15 21.80 13.21
CA LEU A 21 1.83 23.06 13.41
C LEU A 21 0.80 24.19 13.47
N THR A 22 1.03 25.11 14.40
CA THR A 22 0.36 26.42 14.35
C THR A 22 0.73 27.13 13.05
N PRO A 23 -0.15 27.98 12.49
CA PRO A 23 0.19 28.76 11.31
C PRO A 23 1.53 29.47 11.50
N LEU A 24 2.43 29.30 10.54
CA LEU A 24 3.78 29.89 10.63
C LEU A 24 3.64 31.41 10.62
N GLU A 25 4.30 32.08 11.55
CA GLU A 25 4.27 33.56 11.65
C GLU A 25 4.83 34.21 10.37
N THR A 26 5.72 33.49 9.67
CA THR A 26 6.35 33.89 8.42
C THR A 26 5.58 33.46 7.18
N ASP A 27 4.38 32.88 7.30
CA ASP A 27 3.57 32.47 6.16
C ASP A 27 3.06 33.68 5.36
N PRO A 28 3.55 33.93 4.13
CA PRO A 28 3.15 35.09 3.33
C PRO A 28 1.68 35.02 2.88
N MET A 29 1.05 33.84 2.93
CA MET A 29 -0.35 33.64 2.53
C MET A 29 -1.31 33.66 3.72
N GLY A 30 -0.80 33.49 4.96
CA GLY A 30 -1.57 33.46 6.20
C GLY A 30 -2.54 32.28 6.35
N GLY A 31 -2.65 31.76 7.57
CA GLY A 31 -3.73 30.81 7.94
C GLY A 31 -3.62 29.39 7.38
N ARG A 32 -2.52 29.04 6.69
CA ARG A 32 -2.25 27.65 6.30
C ARG A 32 -1.93 26.82 7.54
N ARG A 33 -2.49 25.62 7.59
CA ARG A 33 -2.11 24.60 8.57
C ARG A 33 -1.08 23.68 7.94
N PHE A 34 -0.10 23.30 8.73
CA PHE A 34 0.92 22.35 8.35
C PHE A 34 0.95 21.23 9.38
N THR A 35 1.42 20.06 8.97
CA THR A 35 1.58 18.91 9.86
C THR A 35 3.01 18.43 9.75
N GLY A 36 3.62 18.15 10.88
CA GLY A 36 4.94 17.55 10.97
C GLY A 36 4.91 16.09 10.52
N TRP A 37 6.03 15.64 9.97
CA TRP A 37 6.24 14.26 9.57
C TRP A 37 7.44 13.66 10.29
N ARG A 38 7.27 12.45 10.81
CA ARG A 38 8.39 11.66 11.33
C ARG A 38 9.20 11.14 10.13
N PRO A 39 10.53 11.39 10.07
CA PRO A 39 11.36 11.02 8.93
C PRO A 39 11.22 9.57 8.48
N ASP A 40 11.25 8.64 9.44
CA ASP A 40 11.16 7.20 9.16
C ASP A 40 9.81 6.83 8.52
N PHE A 41 8.72 7.45 9.00
CA PHE A 41 7.39 7.20 8.45
C PHE A 41 7.19 7.87 7.10
N LEU A 42 7.77 9.07 6.91
CA LEU A 42 7.72 9.76 5.64
C LEU A 42 8.42 8.96 4.52
N ARG A 43 9.51 8.24 4.84
CA ARG A 43 10.13 7.30 3.90
C ARG A 43 9.13 6.25 3.39
N THR A 44 8.37 5.65 4.31
CA THR A 44 7.31 4.68 3.98
C THR A 44 6.27 5.27 3.04
N VAL A 45 5.81 6.49 3.30
CA VAL A 45 4.79 7.16 2.47
C VAL A 45 5.34 7.54 1.10
N VAL A 46 6.58 8.03 1.01
CA VAL A 46 7.21 8.40 -0.26
C VAL A 46 7.48 7.15 -1.13
N GLU A 47 7.93 6.06 -0.52
CA GLU A 47 8.09 4.77 -1.19
C GLU A 47 6.75 4.24 -1.71
N GLY A 48 5.71 4.25 -0.86
CA GLY A 48 4.34 3.89 -1.22
C GLY A 48 3.75 4.77 -2.33
N ALA A 49 4.11 6.06 -2.36
CA ALA A 49 3.74 6.99 -3.42
C ALA A 49 4.46 6.75 -4.76
N GLY A 50 5.39 5.80 -4.78
CA GLY A 50 6.07 5.26 -5.95
C GLY A 50 7.37 5.97 -6.31
N PHE A 51 8.17 6.30 -5.30
CA PHE A 51 9.45 6.98 -5.46
C PHE A 51 10.58 6.27 -4.70
N ASP A 52 11.71 6.12 -5.38
CA ASP A 52 12.96 5.65 -4.78
C ASP A 52 13.70 6.85 -4.18
N ILE A 53 13.83 6.89 -2.85
CA ILE A 53 14.51 7.97 -2.15
C ILE A 53 16.02 7.83 -2.34
N GLU A 54 16.65 8.88 -2.89
CA GLU A 54 18.10 8.98 -3.07
C GLU A 54 18.77 9.59 -1.84
N ALA A 55 18.17 10.65 -1.29
CA ALA A 55 18.60 11.24 -0.03
C ALA A 55 17.40 11.77 0.78
N LEU A 56 17.52 11.68 2.10
CA LEU A 56 16.64 12.34 3.06
C LEU A 56 17.55 13.02 4.09
N THR A 57 17.47 14.34 4.16
CA THR A 57 18.23 15.12 5.15
C THR A 57 17.28 15.96 5.99
N ILE A 58 17.69 16.21 7.23
CA ILE A 58 16.97 17.09 8.13
C ILE A 58 17.87 18.28 8.42
N ARG A 59 17.35 19.49 8.20
CA ARG A 59 18.03 20.73 8.53
C ARG A 59 17.19 21.54 9.51
N GLU A 60 17.86 22.40 10.26
CA GLU A 60 17.18 23.39 11.09
C GLU A 60 16.36 24.35 10.20
N GLY A 61 15.19 24.71 10.69
CA GLY A 61 14.35 25.77 10.12
C GLY A 61 13.93 26.72 11.21
N ASP A 62 13.46 27.91 10.83
CA ASP A 62 13.23 29.05 11.74
C ASP A 62 12.34 28.72 12.94
N GLN A 63 11.31 27.87 12.73
CA GLN A 63 10.37 27.44 13.78
C GLN A 63 10.26 25.92 13.93
N VAL A 64 10.59 25.17 12.88
CA VAL A 64 10.49 23.70 12.84
C VAL A 64 11.56 23.17 11.90
N GLY A 65 12.11 21.99 12.20
CA GLY A 65 13.05 21.30 11.31
C GLY A 65 12.41 21.03 9.95
N VAL A 66 13.21 21.04 8.90
CA VAL A 66 12.76 20.76 7.53
C VAL A 66 13.40 19.45 7.08
N ILE A 67 12.57 18.56 6.54
CA ILE A 67 12.98 17.34 5.86
C ILE A 67 13.04 17.66 4.37
N ASP A 68 14.24 17.57 3.81
CA ASP A 68 14.46 17.63 2.37
C ASP A 68 14.61 16.20 1.84
N ILE A 69 13.87 15.86 0.79
CA ILE A 69 13.93 14.56 0.12
C ILE A 69 14.26 14.77 -1.35
N THR A 70 15.33 14.13 -1.81
CA THR A 70 15.56 13.90 -3.24
C THR A 70 15.17 12.47 -3.57
N ALA A 71 14.38 12.28 -4.61
CA ALA A 71 13.91 10.97 -5.00
C ALA A 71 13.72 10.87 -6.51
N ARG A 72 13.66 9.64 -7.01
CA ARG A 72 13.32 9.35 -8.41
C ARG A 72 12.04 8.59 -8.51
N ARG A 73 11.33 8.81 -9.61
CA ARG A 73 10.13 8.06 -9.91
C ARG A 73 10.47 6.61 -10.21
N ALA A 74 10.00 5.70 -9.36
CA ALA A 74 10.17 4.26 -9.53
C ALA A 74 9.20 3.70 -10.60
N LEU A 75 9.58 2.59 -11.23
CA LEU A 75 8.64 1.73 -11.95
C LEU A 75 7.89 0.88 -10.92
N THR A 76 6.76 1.38 -10.45
CA THR A 76 5.93 0.73 -9.43
C THR A 76 4.47 1.16 -9.54
N LEU A 77 3.61 0.53 -8.74
CA LEU A 77 2.24 0.92 -8.53
C LEU A 77 2.16 1.79 -7.26
N PRO A 78 1.61 3.01 -7.30
CA PRO A 78 1.46 3.82 -6.11
C PRO A 78 0.31 3.29 -5.27
N ASP A 79 0.42 3.42 -3.95
CA ASP A 79 -0.64 3.04 -3.03
C ASP A 79 -1.92 3.86 -3.27
N ILE A 80 -3.07 3.22 -3.11
CA ILE A 80 -4.39 3.84 -3.11
C ILE A 80 -4.99 3.58 -1.73
N ILE A 81 -4.68 4.46 -0.80
CA ILE A 81 -4.98 4.32 0.63
C ILE A 81 -5.60 5.60 1.18
N GLY A 82 -6.34 5.49 2.27
CA GLY A 82 -6.97 6.62 2.96
C GLY A 82 -7.47 6.22 4.35
N PRO A 83 -7.95 7.18 5.15
CA PRO A 83 -8.58 6.88 6.44
C PRO A 83 -9.91 6.14 6.25
N GLY A 84 -10.35 5.38 7.25
CA GLY A 84 -11.65 4.72 7.25
C GLY A 84 -11.77 3.56 6.25
N MET A 85 -10.65 2.92 5.90
CA MET A 85 -10.66 1.73 5.04
C MET A 85 -11.31 0.55 5.77
N ARG A 86 -12.29 -0.07 5.12
CA ARG A 86 -12.91 -1.32 5.57
C ARG A 86 -11.99 -2.52 5.29
N LEU A 87 -11.24 -2.46 4.19
CA LEU A 87 -10.30 -3.51 3.82
C LEU A 87 -9.11 -2.93 3.07
N LEU A 88 -7.89 -3.17 3.55
CA LEU A 88 -6.67 -2.90 2.81
C LEU A 88 -6.24 -4.15 2.06
N ILE A 89 -6.29 -4.12 0.73
CA ILE A 89 -5.77 -5.20 -0.10
C ILE A 89 -4.26 -5.03 -0.28
N CYS A 90 -3.49 -6.07 0.04
CA CYS A 90 -2.05 -6.11 -0.11
C CYS A 90 -1.64 -7.21 -1.10
N GLY A 91 -1.19 -6.82 -2.31
CA GLY A 91 -0.57 -7.74 -3.26
C GLY A 91 0.86 -8.13 -2.85
N LEU A 92 1.48 -9.09 -3.53
CA LEU A 92 2.91 -9.38 -3.29
C LEU A 92 3.78 -8.24 -3.80
N ASN A 93 3.70 -7.97 -5.10
CA ASN A 93 4.39 -6.88 -5.77
C ASN A 93 3.70 -6.57 -7.10
N PRO A 94 3.88 -5.36 -7.65
CA PRO A 94 3.27 -5.03 -8.92
C PRO A 94 3.96 -5.78 -10.06
N SER A 95 3.17 -6.34 -10.98
CA SER A 95 3.72 -6.72 -12.29
C SER A 95 4.08 -5.46 -13.08
N VAL A 96 5.03 -5.55 -14.02
CA VAL A 96 5.37 -4.44 -14.94
C VAL A 96 4.12 -3.81 -15.58
N TYR A 97 3.17 -4.65 -16.05
CA TYR A 97 1.90 -4.19 -16.61
C TYR A 97 1.08 -3.34 -15.62
N SER A 98 1.01 -3.76 -14.36
CA SER A 98 0.27 -3.02 -13.33
C SER A 98 0.95 -1.70 -13.00
N ALA A 99 2.29 -1.68 -12.96
CA ALA A 99 3.09 -0.47 -12.74
C ALA A 99 2.95 0.54 -13.89
N GLU A 100 2.84 0.08 -15.14
CA GLU A 100 2.64 0.93 -16.32
C GLU A 100 1.22 1.47 -16.42
N THR A 101 0.22 0.64 -16.15
CA THR A 101 -1.21 1.01 -16.25
C THR A 101 -1.75 1.72 -15.01
N LEU A 102 -1.01 1.70 -13.90
CA LEU A 102 -1.43 2.22 -12.60
C LEU A 102 -2.68 1.54 -12.02
N VAL A 103 -2.89 0.28 -12.39
CA VAL A 103 -4.01 -0.54 -11.93
C VAL A 103 -3.47 -1.84 -11.32
N GLY A 104 -3.62 -1.97 -10.00
CA GLY A 104 -3.34 -3.21 -9.28
C GLY A 104 -4.15 -4.37 -9.85
N PHE A 105 -3.54 -5.56 -9.93
CA PHE A 105 -4.16 -6.74 -10.53
C PHE A 105 -4.73 -6.52 -11.96
N GLY A 106 -4.19 -5.57 -12.73
CA GLY A 106 -4.79 -5.12 -13.99
C GLY A 106 -4.70 -6.09 -15.18
N ARG A 107 -3.86 -7.13 -15.11
CA ARG A 107 -3.67 -8.06 -16.25
C ARG A 107 -4.98 -8.81 -16.57
N PRO A 108 -5.33 -9.02 -17.87
CA PRO A 108 -6.58 -9.70 -18.27
C PRO A 108 -6.82 -11.08 -17.61
N GLY A 109 -5.77 -11.86 -17.37
CA GLY A 109 -5.87 -13.17 -16.72
C GLY A 109 -5.92 -13.14 -15.19
N ASN A 110 -5.81 -11.97 -14.54
CA ASN A 110 -5.94 -11.88 -13.09
C ASN A 110 -7.42 -11.78 -12.68
N ARG A 111 -7.82 -12.58 -11.69
CA ARG A 111 -9.21 -12.76 -11.26
C ARG A 111 -9.61 -11.88 -10.07
N PHE A 112 -8.72 -11.01 -9.57
CA PHE A 112 -9.02 -10.15 -8.43
C PHE A 112 -10.24 -9.26 -8.68
N TRP A 113 -10.26 -8.50 -9.78
CA TRP A 113 -11.35 -7.56 -10.04
C TRP A 113 -12.71 -8.24 -10.25
N PRO A 114 -12.82 -9.32 -11.05
CA PRO A 114 -14.06 -10.12 -11.07
C PRO A 114 -14.50 -10.57 -9.68
N ALA A 115 -13.59 -11.13 -8.88
CA ALA A 115 -13.92 -11.59 -7.53
C ALA A 115 -14.33 -10.43 -6.60
N ALA A 116 -13.70 -9.26 -6.72
CA ALA A 116 -14.01 -8.07 -5.94
C ALA A 116 -15.40 -7.50 -6.28
N LEU A 117 -15.79 -7.55 -7.56
CA LEU A 117 -17.14 -7.18 -8.02
C LEU A 117 -18.18 -8.16 -7.47
N ASP A 118 -17.93 -9.47 -7.60
CA ASP A 118 -18.85 -10.53 -7.12
C ASP A 118 -18.95 -10.55 -5.58
N ALA A 119 -17.88 -10.13 -4.88
CA ALA A 119 -17.87 -9.99 -3.42
C ALA A 119 -18.58 -8.70 -2.94
N GLY A 120 -18.89 -7.77 -3.84
CA GLY A 120 -19.51 -6.49 -3.51
C GLY A 120 -18.57 -5.51 -2.77
N ILE A 121 -17.25 -5.70 -2.90
CA ILE A 121 -16.24 -4.78 -2.34
C ILE A 121 -15.72 -3.76 -3.37
N ALA A 122 -16.23 -3.86 -4.59
CA ALA A 122 -16.11 -2.87 -5.65
C ALA A 122 -17.35 -2.94 -6.56
N THR A 123 -17.68 -1.86 -7.27
CA THR A 123 -18.77 -1.85 -8.26
C THR A 123 -18.33 -1.40 -9.65
N VAL A 124 -17.10 -0.88 -9.77
CA VAL A 124 -16.53 -0.46 -11.05
C VAL A 124 -15.24 -1.23 -11.27
N ASN A 125 -15.18 -1.95 -12.38
CA ASN A 125 -14.04 -2.79 -12.72
C ASN A 125 -12.77 -1.93 -12.89
N ARG A 126 -11.67 -2.31 -12.23
CA ARG A 126 -10.34 -1.67 -12.38
C ARG A 126 -10.28 -0.19 -12.00
N GLU A 127 -11.18 0.28 -11.15
CA GLU A 127 -11.18 1.66 -10.64
C GLU A 127 -10.85 1.70 -9.13
N PRO A 128 -9.56 1.62 -8.75
CA PRO A 128 -9.16 1.52 -7.34
C PRO A 128 -9.52 2.77 -6.52
N ARG A 129 -9.56 3.96 -7.14
CA ARG A 129 -9.98 5.19 -6.45
C ARG A 129 -11.47 5.18 -6.14
N HIS A 130 -12.30 4.66 -7.06
CA HIS A 130 -13.73 4.45 -6.81
C HIS A 130 -13.94 3.41 -5.72
N ALA A 131 -13.20 2.30 -5.75
CA ALA A 131 -13.29 1.27 -4.72
C ALA A 131 -12.90 1.80 -3.32
N LEU A 132 -11.85 2.61 -3.21
CA LEU A 132 -11.50 3.28 -1.96
C LEU A 132 -12.61 4.23 -1.50
N ALA A 133 -13.08 5.13 -2.37
CA ALA A 133 -14.02 6.19 -2.01
C ALA A 133 -15.43 5.69 -1.66
N HIS A 134 -15.90 4.63 -2.33
CA HIS A 134 -17.29 4.16 -2.21
C HIS A 134 -17.43 2.83 -1.48
N HIS A 135 -16.36 2.04 -1.36
CA HIS A 135 -16.39 0.71 -0.75
C HIS A 135 -15.39 0.54 0.39
N GLY A 136 -14.55 1.55 0.67
CA GLY A 136 -13.52 1.48 1.70
C GLY A 136 -12.41 0.47 1.38
N MET A 137 -12.24 0.09 0.10
CA MET A 137 -11.23 -0.87 -0.35
C MET A 137 -9.96 -0.14 -0.78
N GLY A 138 -8.95 -0.15 0.09
CA GLY A 138 -7.60 0.34 -0.22
C GLY A 138 -6.75 -0.70 -0.94
N MET A 139 -5.67 -0.26 -1.57
CA MET A 139 -4.72 -1.13 -2.27
C MET A 139 -3.27 -0.69 -2.04
N THR A 140 -2.44 -1.67 -1.71
CA THR A 140 -0.98 -1.57 -1.63
C THR A 140 -0.35 -2.89 -2.11
N ASP A 141 0.97 -2.96 -2.08
CA ASP A 141 1.74 -4.16 -2.33
C ASP A 141 2.74 -4.35 -1.19
N LEU A 142 3.09 -5.60 -0.86
CA LEU A 142 4.08 -5.93 0.15
C LEU A 142 5.47 -5.47 -0.30
N VAL A 143 5.83 -5.64 -1.57
CA VAL A 143 7.09 -5.14 -2.15
C VAL A 143 6.76 -4.18 -3.28
N LYS A 144 7.33 -2.96 -3.24
CA LYS A 144 7.06 -1.94 -4.27
C LYS A 144 7.84 -2.17 -5.57
N ARG A 145 8.93 -2.94 -5.56
CA ARG A 145 9.69 -3.26 -6.78
C ARG A 145 8.83 -4.05 -7.77
N ALA A 146 8.62 -3.48 -8.96
CA ALA A 146 7.95 -4.21 -10.03
C ALA A 146 8.85 -5.30 -10.60
N THR A 147 8.30 -6.49 -10.81
CA THR A 147 9.04 -7.61 -11.43
C THR A 147 8.25 -8.24 -12.57
N PRO A 148 8.92 -8.86 -13.55
CA PRO A 148 8.27 -9.74 -14.52
C PRO A 148 7.62 -10.96 -13.85
N ARG A 149 8.30 -11.55 -12.85
CA ARG A 149 7.82 -12.71 -12.08
C ARG A 149 7.98 -12.52 -10.58
N ALA A 150 7.02 -13.04 -9.80
CA ALA A 150 6.99 -12.87 -8.35
C ALA A 150 8.04 -13.71 -7.59
N ASP A 151 8.63 -14.73 -8.23
CA ASP A 151 9.70 -15.56 -7.68
C ASP A 151 11.08 -14.86 -7.66
N GLU A 152 11.17 -13.67 -8.26
CA GLU A 152 12.36 -12.80 -8.20
C GLU A 152 12.47 -12.00 -6.89
N LEU A 153 11.52 -12.17 -5.97
CA LEU A 153 11.51 -11.48 -4.67
C LEU A 153 12.23 -12.31 -3.60
N THR A 154 13.03 -11.62 -2.81
CA THR A 154 13.76 -12.23 -1.68
C THR A 154 12.93 -12.18 -0.39
N THR A 155 13.28 -13.05 0.57
CA THR A 155 12.69 -13.04 1.91
C THR A 155 12.89 -11.69 2.62
N ASP A 156 14.03 -11.04 2.42
CA ASP A 156 14.33 -9.76 3.06
C ASP A 156 13.51 -8.60 2.47
N GLU A 157 13.20 -8.66 1.17
CA GLU A 157 12.24 -7.75 0.56
C GLU A 157 10.85 -7.93 1.17
N TYR A 158 10.40 -9.17 1.39
CA TYR A 158 9.12 -9.40 2.05
C TYR A 158 9.09 -8.90 3.49
N ARG A 159 10.17 -9.08 4.27
CA ARG A 159 10.28 -8.58 5.66
C ARG A 159 10.26 -7.05 5.71
N THR A 160 11.05 -6.40 4.86
CA THR A 160 11.08 -4.94 4.73
C THR A 160 9.70 -4.41 4.33
N GLY A 161 9.08 -5.08 3.36
CA GLY A 161 7.73 -4.82 2.93
C GLY A 161 6.69 -4.93 4.04
N LEU A 162 6.79 -5.97 4.87
CA LEU A 162 5.85 -6.23 5.94
C LEU A 162 5.91 -5.12 6.98
N ALA A 163 7.13 -4.69 7.37
CA ALA A 163 7.32 -3.56 8.28
C ALA A 163 6.71 -2.25 7.71
N ARG A 164 6.83 -2.02 6.40
CA ARG A 164 6.18 -0.87 5.75
C ARG A 164 4.66 -0.94 5.86
N VAL A 165 4.07 -2.09 5.53
CA VAL A 165 2.61 -2.29 5.61
C VAL A 165 2.13 -2.19 7.05
N GLU A 166 2.91 -2.68 8.03
CA GLU A 166 2.62 -2.54 9.45
C GLU A 166 2.51 -1.08 9.89
N GLN A 167 3.44 -0.23 9.46
CA GLN A 167 3.38 1.21 9.72
C GLN A 167 2.14 1.86 9.08
N LEU A 168 1.76 1.44 7.86
CA LEU A 168 0.54 1.92 7.21
C LEU A 168 -0.72 1.49 7.98
N CYS A 169 -0.78 0.24 8.45
CA CYS A 169 -1.89 -0.25 9.26
C CYS A 169 -1.99 0.49 10.60
N ALA A 170 -0.87 0.71 11.29
CA ALA A 170 -0.84 1.47 12.54
C ALA A 170 -1.30 2.93 12.36
N TRP A 171 -0.96 3.54 11.21
CA TRP A 171 -1.35 4.90 10.90
C TRP A 171 -2.81 5.04 10.46
N LEU A 172 -3.23 4.26 9.47
CA LEU A 172 -4.54 4.39 8.82
C LEU A 172 -5.64 3.59 9.50
N ARG A 173 -5.27 2.62 10.34
CA ARG A 173 -6.15 1.73 11.10
C ARG A 173 -7.29 1.16 10.24
N PRO A 174 -6.97 0.44 9.14
CA PRO A 174 -8.01 -0.27 8.40
C PRO A 174 -8.69 -1.30 9.31
N GLU A 175 -9.97 -1.59 9.06
CA GLU A 175 -10.69 -2.61 9.83
C GLU A 175 -10.10 -4.02 9.65
N ALA A 176 -9.46 -4.28 8.50
CA ALA A 176 -8.64 -5.46 8.24
C ALA A 176 -7.65 -5.22 7.09
N VAL A 177 -6.59 -6.04 7.04
CA VAL A 177 -5.68 -6.16 5.89
C VAL A 177 -5.77 -7.55 5.28
N CYS A 178 -5.92 -7.63 3.95
CA CYS A 178 -6.01 -8.88 3.21
C CYS A 178 -4.79 -9.05 2.30
N PHE A 179 -3.94 -10.03 2.61
CA PHE A 179 -2.81 -10.41 1.76
C PHE A 179 -3.25 -11.36 0.65
N VAL A 180 -3.04 -10.95 -0.60
CA VAL A 180 -3.42 -11.72 -1.79
C VAL A 180 -2.26 -12.58 -2.25
N GLY A 181 -2.25 -13.83 -1.81
CA GLY A 181 -1.20 -14.81 -2.06
C GLY A 181 -0.34 -15.07 -0.82
N LEU A 182 -0.15 -16.35 -0.50
CA LEU A 182 0.43 -16.77 0.78
C LEU A 182 1.96 -16.60 0.84
N ALA A 183 2.66 -16.53 -0.31
CA ALA A 183 4.12 -16.62 -0.31
C ALA A 183 4.79 -15.48 0.47
N GLY A 184 4.33 -14.24 0.28
CA GLY A 184 4.87 -13.08 1.02
C GLY A 184 4.64 -13.18 2.52
N TRP A 185 3.41 -13.51 2.94
CA TRP A 185 3.07 -13.70 4.35
C TRP A 185 3.85 -14.86 4.97
N ARG A 186 3.98 -15.99 4.26
CA ARG A 186 4.76 -17.15 4.73
C ARG A 186 6.26 -16.87 4.86
N ALA A 187 6.79 -16.04 3.98
CA ALA A 187 8.21 -15.67 4.02
C ALA A 187 8.51 -14.66 5.14
N ALA A 188 7.61 -13.71 5.39
CA ALA A 188 7.85 -12.60 6.30
C ALA A 188 7.30 -12.79 7.72
N ALA A 189 6.21 -13.54 7.90
CA ALA A 189 5.48 -13.61 9.17
C ALA A 189 5.33 -15.06 9.68
N ASP A 190 4.59 -15.90 8.96
CA ASP A 190 4.26 -17.26 9.40
C ASP A 190 4.38 -18.29 8.27
N ARG A 191 5.47 -19.05 8.29
CA ARG A 191 5.79 -20.09 7.30
C ARG A 191 4.70 -21.17 7.17
N THR A 192 3.91 -21.39 8.21
CA THR A 192 2.87 -22.43 8.26
C THR A 192 1.46 -21.92 7.96
N ALA A 193 1.31 -20.62 7.73
CA ALA A 193 0.02 -19.97 7.50
C ALA A 193 -0.83 -20.67 6.43
N THR A 194 -2.12 -20.80 6.70
CA THR A 194 -3.16 -21.27 5.78
C THR A 194 -4.08 -20.11 5.39
N PRO A 195 -4.85 -20.22 4.28
CA PRO A 195 -5.81 -19.18 3.92
C PRO A 195 -6.85 -18.96 5.03
N GLY A 196 -7.21 -17.71 5.28
CA GLY A 196 -8.17 -17.31 6.32
C GLY A 196 -7.64 -16.22 7.23
N TRP A 197 -8.36 -16.00 8.33
CA TRP A 197 -7.94 -15.13 9.43
C TRP A 197 -6.70 -15.70 10.11
N GLN A 198 -5.73 -14.84 10.39
CA GLN A 198 -4.51 -15.18 11.12
C GLN A 198 -4.68 -14.81 12.60
N GLU A 199 -3.90 -15.44 13.48
CA GLU A 199 -3.91 -15.14 14.92
C GLU A 199 -3.32 -13.75 15.20
N SER A 200 -2.21 -13.43 14.54
CA SER A 200 -1.50 -12.15 14.70
C SER A 200 -2.14 -11.02 13.91
N ASP A 201 -2.25 -9.87 14.55
CA ASP A 201 -2.60 -8.60 13.91
C ASP A 201 -1.34 -7.93 13.33
N LEU A 202 -1.52 -6.98 12.41
CA LEU A 202 -0.45 -6.20 11.80
C LEU A 202 -0.71 -4.71 12.02
N GLY A 203 0.10 -4.06 12.86
CA GLY A 203 -0.11 -2.65 13.21
C GLY A 203 -1.47 -2.40 13.89
N GLY A 204 -1.98 -3.41 14.60
CA GLY A 204 -3.31 -3.40 15.23
C GLY A 204 -4.48 -3.72 14.29
N ALA A 205 -4.23 -3.98 13.00
CA ALA A 205 -5.27 -4.41 12.07
C ALA A 205 -5.32 -5.95 11.97
N PRO A 206 -6.50 -6.59 12.09
CA PRO A 206 -6.68 -8.01 11.84
C PRO A 206 -6.18 -8.42 10.45
N VAL A 207 -5.47 -9.56 10.38
CA VAL A 207 -4.89 -10.06 9.13
C VAL A 207 -5.71 -11.20 8.54
N TYR A 208 -6.05 -11.07 7.26
CA TYR A 208 -6.58 -12.13 6.43
C TYR A 208 -5.55 -12.49 5.34
N VAL A 209 -5.39 -13.77 5.05
CA VAL A 209 -4.53 -14.25 3.95
C VAL A 209 -5.38 -15.08 2.99
N MET A 210 -5.31 -14.79 1.70
CA MET A 210 -6.07 -15.52 0.68
C MET A 210 -5.16 -16.07 -0.43
N PRO A 211 -5.61 -17.06 -1.22
CA PRO A 211 -4.86 -17.57 -2.37
C PRO A 211 -4.55 -16.48 -3.41
N SER A 212 -3.56 -16.74 -4.27
CA SER A 212 -3.24 -15.82 -5.36
C SER A 212 -4.39 -15.76 -6.37
N THR A 213 -4.72 -14.54 -6.81
CA THR A 213 -5.72 -14.25 -7.84
C THR A 213 -5.18 -14.39 -9.26
N SER A 214 -3.89 -14.72 -9.44
CA SER A 214 -3.30 -14.98 -10.74
C SER A 214 -4.05 -16.08 -11.49
N GLY A 215 -4.25 -15.93 -12.79
CA GLY A 215 -4.85 -16.96 -13.64
C GLY A 215 -3.98 -18.22 -13.75
N LEU A 216 -2.68 -18.14 -13.41
CA LEU A 216 -1.78 -19.29 -13.33
C LEU A 216 -2.06 -20.17 -12.10
N ASN A 217 -2.76 -19.64 -11.08
CA ASN A 217 -3.13 -20.42 -9.90
C ASN A 217 -4.38 -21.27 -10.21
N ALA A 218 -4.18 -22.54 -10.58
CA ALA A 218 -5.28 -23.46 -10.88
C ALA A 218 -6.03 -23.98 -9.63
N HIS A 219 -5.52 -23.75 -8.41
CA HIS A 219 -6.05 -24.34 -7.18
C HIS A 219 -7.22 -23.59 -6.55
N SER A 220 -7.60 -22.43 -7.07
CA SER A 220 -8.71 -21.63 -6.54
C SER A 220 -9.60 -21.18 -7.68
N SER A 221 -10.90 -21.44 -7.59
CA SER A 221 -11.89 -20.96 -8.53
C SER A 221 -12.19 -19.47 -8.32
N LEU A 222 -12.93 -18.84 -9.26
CA LEU A 222 -13.40 -17.47 -9.06
C LEU A 222 -14.35 -17.36 -7.85
N ALA A 223 -15.20 -18.37 -7.63
CA ALA A 223 -16.11 -18.42 -6.49
C ALA A 223 -15.33 -18.47 -5.17
N ASP A 224 -14.29 -19.31 -5.07
CA ASP A 224 -13.45 -19.40 -3.87
C ASP A 224 -12.78 -18.06 -3.53
N LEU A 225 -12.24 -17.37 -4.56
CA LEU A 225 -11.62 -16.06 -4.38
C LEU A 225 -12.63 -15.00 -3.96
N THR A 226 -13.85 -15.07 -4.49
CA THR A 226 -14.97 -14.20 -4.13
C THR A 226 -15.35 -14.40 -2.66
N ASP A 227 -15.47 -15.64 -2.23
CA ASP A 227 -15.81 -15.96 -0.85
C ASP A 227 -14.72 -15.51 0.11
N HIS A 228 -13.44 -15.69 -0.22
CA HIS A 228 -12.33 -15.13 0.57
C HIS A 228 -12.44 -13.61 0.74
N LEU A 229 -12.68 -12.87 -0.35
CA LEU A 229 -12.81 -11.41 -0.29
C LEU A 229 -14.03 -10.99 0.53
N ARG A 230 -15.15 -11.70 0.41
CA ARG A 230 -16.35 -11.44 1.20
C ARG A 230 -16.09 -11.65 2.69
N HIS A 231 -15.45 -12.77 3.07
CA HIS A 231 -15.11 -13.06 4.47
C HIS A 231 -14.10 -12.05 5.04
N ALA A 232 -13.09 -11.66 4.27
CA ALA A 232 -12.12 -10.65 4.70
C ALA A 232 -12.79 -9.29 4.96
N ALA A 233 -13.77 -8.91 4.13
CA ALA A 233 -14.47 -7.63 4.23
C ALA A 233 -15.55 -7.55 5.32
N THR A 234 -15.94 -8.68 5.92
CA THR A 234 -16.91 -8.72 7.03
C THR A 234 -16.25 -8.62 8.42
N GLY A 235 -14.91 -8.56 8.48
CA GLY A 235 -14.16 -8.50 9.73
C GLY A 235 -13.93 -9.86 10.40
N ARG A 236 -12.95 -9.92 11.31
CA ARG A 236 -12.66 -11.11 12.14
C ARG A 236 -13.72 -11.19 13.24
N GLN A 237 -14.53 -12.24 13.24
CA GLN A 237 -15.51 -12.52 14.30
C GLN A 237 -14.83 -12.92 15.60
#